data_AF-A0A968V0B0-F1
#
_entry.id   AF-A0A968V0B0-F1
#
_cell.length_a   1.000
_cell.length_b   1.000
_cell.length_c   1.000
_cell.angle_alpha   90.00
_cell.angle_beta   90.00
_cell.angle_gamma   90.00
#
_symmetry.space_group_name_H-M   'P 1'
#
loop_
_entity.id
_entity.type
_entity.pdbx_description
1 polymer ?
#
loop_
_entity_poly.entity_id
_entity_poly.type
_entity_poly.pdbx_seq_one_letter_code
_entity_poly.pdbx_strand_id
1 'polypeptide(L)'
;MQWQAVSCSSAGTYHIDRDIPCQDAAKYETDSGNQIIIGAVSDGMGSARQSHIGSRLAVDTVISELKSMISCQDQLKNDEELRETFLSILRRVQDALKKKGKKKKVIQ
;
A
#
# COMPACT_ATOMS: atom_id res chain seq x y z
N MET A 1 -1.50 -17.08 -20.66
CA MET A 1 -1.74 -15.62 -20.68
C MET A 1 -0.99 -15.02 -19.50
N GLN A 2 -0.37 -13.85 -19.65
CA GLN A 2 0.31 -13.14 -18.57
C GLN A 2 -0.46 -11.86 -18.26
N TRP A 3 -0.70 -11.58 -16.98
CA TRP A 3 -1.29 -10.31 -16.58
C TRP A 3 -0.34 -9.15 -16.87
N GLN A 4 -0.90 -8.05 -17.36
CA GLN A 4 -0.22 -6.76 -17.48
C GLN A 4 -0.99 -5.72 -16.66
N ALA A 5 -0.26 -4.87 -15.96
CA ALA A 5 -0.83 -3.75 -15.23
C ALA A 5 0.08 -2.53 -15.31
N VAL A 6 -0.54 -1.38 -15.08
CA VAL A 6 0.11 -0.09 -15.05
C VAL A 6 -0.42 0.64 -13.82
N SER A 7 0.49 1.26 -13.06
CA SER A 7 0.13 2.14 -11.94
C SER A 7 0.74 3.52 -12.17
N CYS A 8 -0.08 4.55 -12.10
CA CYS A 8 0.34 5.95 -12.16
C CYS A 8 -0.35 6.75 -11.06
N SER A 9 0.32 7.82 -10.62
CA SER A 9 -0.20 8.77 -9.64
C SER A 9 0.26 10.17 -10.06
N SER A 10 -0.64 11.15 -10.00
CA SER A 10 -0.37 12.52 -10.45
C SER A 10 -0.81 13.52 -9.39
N ALA A 11 -0.01 14.56 -9.19
CA ALA A 11 -0.43 15.71 -8.39
C ALA A 11 -1.45 16.55 -9.17
N GLY A 12 -2.49 17.02 -8.50
CA GLY A 12 -3.40 18.02 -9.06
C GLY A 12 -2.74 19.42 -9.12
N THR A 13 -3.34 20.33 -9.88
CA THR A 13 -2.85 21.73 -10.05
C THR A 13 -2.62 22.42 -8.70
N TYR A 14 -3.57 22.28 -7.77
CA TYR A 14 -3.45 22.83 -6.42
C TYR A 14 -2.23 22.31 -5.63
N HIS A 15 -1.85 21.05 -5.82
CA HIS A 15 -0.67 20.47 -5.18
C HIS A 15 0.61 21.03 -5.80
N ILE A 16 0.64 21.20 -7.12
CA ILE A 16 1.76 21.79 -7.84
C ILE A 16 1.97 23.25 -7.42
N ASP A 17 0.89 24.05 -7.39
CA ASP A 17 0.93 25.47 -7.03
C ASP A 17 1.42 25.72 -5.60
N ARG A 18 1.29 24.72 -4.72
CA ARG A 18 1.63 24.83 -3.29
C ARG A 18 2.83 23.97 -2.88
N ASP A 19 3.55 23.38 -3.83
CA ASP A 19 4.66 22.46 -3.56
C ASP A 19 4.28 21.32 -2.59
N ILE A 20 3.05 20.82 -2.73
CA ILE A 20 2.54 19.69 -1.95
C ILE A 20 2.83 18.41 -2.75
N PRO A 21 3.55 17.43 -2.18
CA PRO A 21 3.80 16.16 -2.87
C PRO A 21 2.50 15.42 -3.12
N CYS A 22 2.43 14.67 -4.22
CA CYS A 22 1.28 13.82 -4.50
C CYS A 22 1.04 12.84 -3.33
N GLN A 23 -0.20 12.81 -2.85
CA GLN A 23 -0.58 12.02 -1.67
C GLN A 23 -1.15 10.66 -2.05
N ASP A 24 -1.41 10.44 -3.33
CA ASP A 24 -1.85 9.17 -3.90
C ASP A 24 -0.65 8.26 -4.12
N ALA A 25 -0.76 7.01 -3.65
CA ALA A 25 0.20 5.96 -3.91
C ALA A 25 -0.50 4.79 -4.61
N ALA A 26 0.17 4.23 -5.62
CA ALA A 26 -0.26 3.02 -6.30
C ALA A 26 0.96 2.14 -6.58
N LYS A 27 0.80 0.84 -6.43
CA LYS A 27 1.83 -0.15 -6.77
C LYS A 27 1.16 -1.48 -7.12
N TYR A 28 1.82 -2.25 -7.97
CA TYR A 28 1.45 -3.62 -8.23
C TYR A 28 2.69 -4.52 -8.25
N GLU A 29 2.48 -5.81 -8.05
CA GLU A 29 3.46 -6.88 -8.21
C GLU A 29 2.79 -8.07 -8.89
N THR A 30 3.58 -8.90 -9.57
CA THR A 30 3.12 -10.18 -10.15
C THR A 30 3.86 -11.34 -9.50
N ASP A 31 3.21 -12.51 -9.43
CA ASP A 31 3.79 -13.75 -8.89
C ASP A 31 3.90 -14.85 -9.97
N SER A 32 4.74 -15.86 -9.70
CA SER A 32 4.91 -17.17 -10.36
C SER A 32 4.30 -17.29 -11.76
N GLY A 33 5.01 -16.79 -12.77
CA GLY A 33 4.62 -16.90 -14.18
C GLY A 33 3.55 -15.90 -14.64
N ASN A 34 3.35 -14.80 -13.90
CA ASN A 34 2.36 -13.74 -14.16
C ASN A 34 0.91 -14.25 -14.17
N GLN A 35 0.60 -15.26 -13.34
CA GLN A 35 -0.76 -15.79 -13.20
C GLN A 35 -1.59 -15.03 -12.16
N ILE A 36 -0.91 -14.46 -11.16
CA ILE A 36 -1.52 -13.66 -10.10
C ILE A 36 -0.93 -12.25 -10.15
N ILE A 37 -1.79 -11.26 -10.02
CA ILE A 37 -1.42 -9.87 -9.84
C ILE A 37 -1.94 -9.36 -8.51
N ILE A 38 -1.11 -8.60 -7.82
CA ILE A 38 -1.43 -7.93 -6.57
C ILE A 38 -1.32 -6.44 -6.83
N GLY A 39 -2.40 -5.70 -6.57
CA GLY A 39 -2.43 -4.25 -6.69
C GLY A 39 -2.87 -3.61 -5.37
N ALA A 40 -2.29 -2.46 -5.04
CA ALA A 40 -2.72 -1.65 -3.91
C ALA A 40 -2.69 -0.18 -4.29
N VAL A 41 -3.70 0.55 -3.81
CA VAL A 41 -3.83 2.01 -3.93
C VAL A 41 -4.16 2.60 -2.57
N SER A 42 -3.66 3.81 -2.31
CA SER A 42 -3.99 4.58 -1.10
C SER A 42 -4.00 6.06 -1.42
N ASP A 43 -5.03 6.74 -0.94
CA ASP A 43 -5.12 8.20 -0.89
C ASP A 43 -4.68 8.68 0.49
N GLY A 44 -3.80 9.68 0.52
CA GLY A 44 -3.34 10.33 1.72
C GLY A 44 -4.10 11.63 1.98
N MET A 45 -4.64 11.80 3.19
CA MET A 45 -5.40 13.00 3.55
C MET A 45 -4.66 14.32 3.25
N GLY A 46 -5.30 15.20 2.46
CA GLY A 46 -4.87 16.55 2.09
C GLY A 46 -4.29 17.41 3.20
N SER A 47 -4.97 17.42 4.34
CA SER A 47 -4.61 18.25 5.50
C SER A 47 -3.38 17.73 6.27
N ALA A 48 -2.95 16.50 6.04
CA ALA A 48 -1.79 15.93 6.72
C ALA A 48 -0.52 16.14 5.88
N ARG A 49 0.38 17.01 6.37
CA ARG A 49 1.66 17.37 5.70
C ARG A 49 2.52 16.17 5.29
N GLN A 50 2.33 15.02 5.91
CA GLN A 50 3.12 13.80 5.72
C GLN A 50 2.30 12.64 5.13
N SER A 51 1.11 12.92 4.61
CA SER A 51 0.20 11.89 4.09
C SER A 51 0.79 11.13 2.89
N HIS A 52 1.57 11.77 2.02
CA HIS A 52 2.34 11.11 0.94
C HIS A 52 3.27 10.00 1.44
N ILE A 53 3.86 10.15 2.62
CA ILE A 53 4.68 9.08 3.25
C ILE A 53 3.77 7.98 3.79
N GLY A 54 2.64 8.35 4.38
CA GLY A 54 1.68 7.41 4.95
C GLY A 54 1.04 6.52 3.88
N SER A 55 0.53 7.13 2.81
CA SER A 55 -0.07 6.41 1.68
C SER A 55 0.91 5.48 1.00
N ARG A 56 2.15 5.94 0.77
CA ARG A 56 3.22 5.10 0.22
C ARG A 56 3.55 3.92 1.13
N LEU A 57 3.69 4.16 2.44
CA LEU A 57 3.98 3.11 3.41
C LEU A 57 2.84 2.08 3.49
N ALA A 58 1.58 2.53 3.42
CA ALA A 58 0.44 1.64 3.42
C ALA A 58 0.46 0.71 2.20
N VAL A 59 0.63 1.27 1.00
CA VAL A 59 0.73 0.51 -0.26
C VAL A 59 1.89 -0.48 -0.22
N ASP A 60 3.09 -0.05 0.15
CA ASP A 60 4.26 -0.93 0.19
C ASP A 60 4.09 -2.06 1.22
N THR A 61 3.47 -1.79 2.37
CA THR A 61 3.20 -2.81 3.40
C THR A 61 2.21 -3.86 2.90
N VAL A 62 1.08 -3.44 2.31
CA VAL A 62 0.06 -4.35 1.78
C VAL A 62 0.64 -5.25 0.69
N ILE A 63 1.36 -4.67 -0.26
CA ILE A 63 1.99 -5.42 -1.36
C ILE A 63 2.98 -6.45 -0.81
N SER A 64 3.81 -6.07 0.17
CA SER A 64 4.79 -6.98 0.76
C SER A 64 4.14 -8.16 1.48
N GLU A 65 3.11 -7.91 2.30
CA GLU A 65 2.41 -8.96 3.05
C GLU A 65 1.67 -9.91 2.09
N LEU A 66 0.94 -9.37 1.11
CA LEU A 66 0.22 -10.18 0.11
C LEU A 66 1.17 -11.02 -0.75
N LYS A 67 2.29 -10.45 -1.19
CA LYS A 67 3.31 -11.17 -1.97
C LYS A 67 3.87 -12.35 -1.18
N SER A 68 4.23 -12.13 0.10
CA SER A 68 4.76 -13.19 0.96
C SER A 68 3.75 -14.32 1.20
N MET A 69 2.45 -14.05 1.15
CA MET A 69 1.41 -15.07 1.34
C MET A 69 1.14 -15.86 0.07
N ILE A 70 1.09 -15.18 -1.09
CA ILE A 70 0.83 -15.81 -2.38
C ILE A 70 1.97 -16.75 -2.76
N SER A 71 3.23 -16.36 -2.54
CA SER A 71 4.37 -17.25 -2.81
C SER A 71 4.42 -18.51 -1.91
N CYS A 72 3.57 -18.58 -0.87
CA CYS A 72 3.53 -19.69 0.10
C CYS A 72 2.25 -20.53 0.03
N GLN A 73 1.28 -20.20 -0.83
CA GLN A 73 -0.03 -20.85 -0.83
C GLN A 73 -0.54 -21.18 -2.23
N ASP A 74 -0.77 -22.47 -2.49
CA ASP A 74 -1.42 -23.00 -3.70
C ASP A 74 -2.95 -23.15 -3.55
N GLN A 75 -3.54 -22.87 -2.37
CA GLN A 75 -4.95 -23.19 -2.09
C GLN A 75 -5.84 -21.95 -1.92
N LEU A 76 -7.07 -22.07 -2.43
CA LEU A 76 -8.16 -21.11 -2.25
C LEU A 76 -8.62 -21.10 -0.79
N LYS A 77 -8.45 -19.95 -0.15
CA LYS A 77 -9.00 -19.67 1.18
C LYS A 77 -10.51 -19.44 1.10
N ASN A 78 -11.24 -19.86 2.14
CA ASN A 78 -12.62 -19.44 2.33
C ASN A 78 -12.72 -17.96 2.76
N ASP A 79 -13.94 -17.41 2.73
CA ASP A 79 -14.19 -15.99 3.03
C ASP A 79 -13.76 -15.58 4.44
N GLU A 80 -13.84 -16.47 5.43
CA GLU A 80 -13.48 -16.20 6.81
C GLU A 80 -11.95 -16.09 6.99
N GLU A 81 -11.20 -17.03 6.40
CA GLU A 81 -9.74 -16.99 6.38
C GLU A 81 -9.19 -15.79 5.59
N LEU A 82 -9.85 -15.43 4.48
CA LEU A 82 -9.54 -14.22 3.73
C LEU A 82 -9.76 -12.98 4.60
N ARG A 83 -10.90 -12.89 5.29
CA ARG A 83 -11.21 -11.78 6.19
C ARG A 83 -10.16 -11.63 7.29
N GLU A 84 -9.80 -12.71 7.98
CA GLU A 84 -8.76 -12.67 9.02
C GLU A 84 -7.39 -12.30 8.45
N THR A 85 -7.08 -12.80 7.26
CA THR A 85 -5.87 -12.39 6.52
C THR A 85 -5.85 -10.88 6.31
N PHE A 86 -6.91 -10.29 5.74
CA PHE A 86 -6.98 -8.84 5.50
C PHE A 86 -6.97 -8.02 6.79
N LEU A 87 -7.61 -8.49 7.86
CA LEU A 87 -7.56 -7.83 9.17
C LEU A 87 -6.14 -7.83 9.74
N SER A 88 -5.38 -8.93 9.57
CA SER A 88 -3.98 -8.99 9.98
C SER A 88 -3.11 -7.99 9.21
N ILE A 89 -3.30 -7.86 7.89
CA ILE A 89 -2.59 -6.89 7.04
C ILE A 89 -2.93 -5.47 7.49
N LEU A 90 -4.21 -5.19 7.75
CA LEU A 90 -4.64 -3.87 8.22
C LEU A 90 -3.94 -3.49 9.54
N ARG A 91 -3.85 -4.44 10.49
CA ARG A 91 -3.09 -4.23 11.75
C ARG A 91 -1.62 -3.94 11.47
N ARG A 92 -0.98 -4.66 10.54
CA ARG A 92 0.42 -4.42 10.13
C ARG A 92 0.62 -3.03 9.54
N VAL A 93 -0.28 -2.59 8.67
CA VAL A 93 -0.27 -1.23 8.11
C VAL A 93 -0.39 -0.19 9.22
N GLN A 94 -1.34 -0.36 10.14
CA GLN A 94 -1.49 0.56 11.29
C GLN A 94 -0.23 0.61 12.16
N ASP A 95 0.41 -0.53 12.42
CA ASP A 95 1.64 -0.59 13.20
C ASP A 95 2.82 0.06 12.48
N ALA A 96 2.96 -0.15 11.17
CA ALA A 96 3.98 0.50 10.35
C ALA A 96 3.81 2.02 10.37
N LEU A 97 2.58 2.51 10.20
CA LEU A 97 2.24 3.93 10.27
C LEU A 97 2.55 4.52 11.66
N LYS A 98 2.13 3.84 12.74
CA LYS A 98 2.42 4.27 14.13
C LYS A 98 3.92 4.33 14.40
N LYS A 99 4.69 3.32 13.99
CA LYS A 99 6.16 3.28 14.14
C LYS A 99 6.83 4.43 13.40
N LYS A 100 6.41 4.70 12.15
CA LYS A 100 6.95 5.80 11.34
C LYS A 100 6.59 7.16 11.95
N GLY A 101 5.36 7.31 12.46
CA GLY A 101 4.90 8.52 13.15
C GLY A 101 5.69 8.82 14.43
N LYS A 102 5.98 7.81 15.25
CA LYS A 102 6.80 7.97 16.47
C LYS A 102 8.25 8.36 16.17
N LYS A 103 8.88 7.74 15.16
CA LYS A 103 10.27 8.06 14.77
C LYS A 103 10.45 9.53 14.35
N LYS A 104 9.42 10.18 13.80
CA LYS A 104 9.48 11.60 13.42
C LYS A 104 9.30 12.57 14.58
N LYS A 105 8.56 12.21 15.64
CA LYS A 105 8.38 13.05 16.82
C LYS A 105 9.66 13.27 17.64
N VAL A 106 10.67 12.42 17.47
CA VAL A 106 11.94 12.50 18.22
C VAL A 106 12.97 13.43 17.54
N ILE A 107 12.71 13.90 16.32
CA ILE A 107 13.64 14.69 15.50
C ILE A 107 13.02 16.06 15.14
N GLN A 108 12.00 16.52 15.88
CA GLN A 108 11.39 17.84 15.72
C GLN A 108 11.62 18.69 16.97
#